data_AF-A0A1V6AGT4-F1
#
_entry.id   AF-A0A1V6AGT4-F1
#
_cell.length_a   1.000
_cell.length_b   1.000
_cell.length_c   1.000
_cell.angle_alpha   90.00
_cell.angle_beta   90.00
_cell.angle_gamma   90.00
#
_symmetry.space_group_name_H-M   'P 1'
#
loop_
_entity.id
_entity.type
_entity.pdbx_description
1 polymer ?
#
loop_
_entity_poly.entity_id
_entity_poly.type
_entity_poly.pdbx_seq_one_letter_code
_entity_poly.pdbx_strand_id
1 'polypeptide(L)'
;MAVALFFFAFTTLMAYAFYTESNVAYLFKKKSLTAIQVARVFILVMTFFGAVRSTTLAWTLGDIGVGLMAWLNIIAILLLSKVGLATLKDYEAQRRNAGIYFDPEKLGIKNAGIWTTIRKRYEAEDAESRKS
;
A
#
# COMPACT_ATOMS: atom_id res chain seq x y z
N MET A 1 -16.00 -21.76 15.39
CA MET A 1 -14.62 -21.75 14.86
C MET A 1 -14.59 -21.78 13.33
N ALA A 2 -15.13 -22.82 12.67
CA ALA A 2 -15.09 -22.94 11.20
C ALA A 2 -15.81 -21.80 10.43
N VAL A 3 -16.95 -21.32 10.92
CA VAL A 3 -17.68 -20.19 10.29
C VAL A 3 -16.86 -18.89 10.34
N ALA A 4 -16.18 -18.61 11.45
CA ALA A 4 -15.31 -17.45 11.57
C ALA A 4 -14.07 -17.56 10.65
N LEU A 5 -13.46 -18.75 10.56
CA LEU A 5 -12.37 -19.02 9.62
C LEU A 5 -12.81 -18.86 8.16
N PHE A 6 -14.04 -19.29 7.82
CA PHE A 6 -14.61 -19.11 6.50
C PHE A 6 -14.75 -17.63 6.14
N PHE A 7 -15.36 -16.81 7.02
CA PHE A 7 -15.48 -15.37 6.77
C PHE A 7 -14.12 -14.68 6.71
N PHE A 8 -13.18 -15.04 7.59
CA PHE A 8 -11.83 -14.50 7.56
C PHE A 8 -11.09 -14.82 6.25
N ALA A 9 -11.12 -16.09 5.82
CA ALA A 9 -10.52 -16.51 4.56
C ALA A 9 -11.22 -15.85 3.36
N PHE A 10 -12.55 -15.75 3.39
CA PHE A 10 -13.34 -15.09 2.35
C PHE A 10 -12.99 -13.61 2.20
N THR A 11 -12.96 -12.85 3.30
CA THR A 11 -12.56 -11.44 3.29
C THR A 11 -11.11 -11.27 2.82
N THR A 12 -10.20 -12.17 3.25
CA THR A 12 -8.79 -12.16 2.82
C THR A 12 -8.66 -12.39 1.31
N LEU A 13 -9.39 -13.37 0.77
CA LEU A 13 -9.41 -13.67 -0.66
C LEU A 13 -9.96 -12.48 -1.47
N MET A 14 -11.03 -11.84 -0.96
CA MET A 14 -11.62 -10.67 -1.59
C MET A 14 -10.64 -9.49 -1.63
N ALA A 15 -9.93 -9.23 -0.52
CA ALA A 15 -8.87 -8.23 -0.48
C ALA A 15 -7.75 -8.53 -1.50
N TYR A 16 -7.31 -9.79 -1.59
CA TYR A 16 -6.28 -10.20 -2.54
C TYR A 16 -6.72 -10.06 -4.00
N ALA A 17 -8.00 -10.32 -4.30
CA ALA A 17 -8.58 -10.10 -5.61
C ALA A 17 -8.60 -8.60 -5.97
N PHE A 18 -8.96 -7.71 -5.03
CA PHE A 18 -8.92 -6.27 -5.23
C PHE A 18 -7.49 -5.72 -5.41
N TYR A 19 -6.53 -6.20 -4.62
CA TYR A 19 -5.11 -5.84 -4.80
C TYR A 19 -4.60 -6.30 -6.16
N THR A 20 -4.96 -7.51 -6.58
CA THR A 20 -4.57 -8.03 -7.91
C THR A 20 -5.19 -7.20 -9.03
N GLU A 21 -6.48 -6.86 -8.93
CA GLU A 21 -7.15 -6.01 -9.92
C GLU A 21 -6.49 -4.61 -10.02
N SER A 22 -6.15 -4.01 -8.89
CA SER A 22 -5.47 -2.71 -8.83
C SER A 22 -4.05 -2.78 -9.38
N ASN A 23 -3.27 -3.80 -9.01
CA ASN A 23 -1.90 -4.02 -9.47
C ASN A 23 -1.86 -4.33 -10.98
N VAL A 24 -2.78 -5.16 -11.47
CA VAL A 24 -2.92 -5.50 -12.89
C VAL A 24 -3.38 -4.28 -13.69
N ALA A 25 -4.34 -3.49 -13.18
CA ALA A 25 -4.75 -2.26 -13.83
C ALA A 25 -3.61 -1.25 -13.94
N TYR A 26 -2.76 -1.16 -12.91
CA TYR A 26 -1.59 -0.29 -12.88
C TYR A 26 -0.48 -0.77 -13.84
N LEU A 27 -0.18 -2.08 -13.85
CA LEU A 27 0.85 -2.68 -14.71
C LEU A 27 0.47 -2.68 -16.20
N PHE A 28 -0.79 -2.97 -16.53
CA PHE A 28 -1.21 -3.14 -17.93
C PHE A 28 -1.81 -1.88 -18.57
N LYS A 29 -1.94 -0.75 -17.85
CA LYS A 29 -2.49 0.55 -18.30
C LYS A 29 -3.88 0.52 -18.99
N LYS A 30 -4.45 -0.66 -19.18
CA LYS A 30 -5.77 -0.98 -19.73
C LYS A 30 -6.40 -1.97 -18.79
N LYS A 31 -7.67 -1.76 -18.44
CA LYS A 31 -8.51 -2.73 -17.73
C LYS A 31 -8.71 -3.98 -18.60
N SER A 32 -7.69 -4.82 -18.72
CA SER A 32 -7.82 -6.11 -19.39
C SER A 32 -8.63 -7.02 -18.47
N LEU A 33 -9.94 -7.05 -18.69
CA LEU A 33 -10.87 -7.97 -18.02
C LEU A 33 -10.35 -9.41 -18.08
N THR A 34 -9.66 -9.77 -19.17
CA THR A 34 -9.00 -11.06 -19.36
C THR A 34 -7.91 -11.33 -18.33
N ALA A 35 -7.08 -10.35 -17.98
CA ALA A 35 -6.01 -10.53 -16.98
C ALA A 35 -6.59 -10.75 -15.56
N ILE A 36 -7.68 -10.06 -15.22
CA ILE A 36 -8.40 -10.24 -13.96
C ILE A 36 -9.03 -11.63 -13.88
N GLN A 37 -9.65 -12.10 -14.97
CA GLN A 37 -10.25 -13.43 -15.04
C GLN A 37 -9.19 -14.54 -14.93
N VAL A 38 -8.05 -14.40 -15.61
CA VAL A 38 -6.93 -15.36 -15.52
C VAL A 38 -6.39 -15.43 -14.09
N ALA A 39 -6.22 -14.29 -13.41
CA ALA A 39 -5.75 -14.27 -12.02
C ALA A 39 -6.74 -14.96 -11.06
N ARG A 40 -8.05 -14.75 -11.22
CA ARG A 40 -9.07 -15.43 -10.41
C ARG A 40 -9.04 -16.95 -10.59
N VAL A 41 -8.95 -17.42 -11.85
CA VAL A 41 -8.84 -18.85 -12.15
C VAL A 41 -7.55 -19.42 -11.58
N PHE A 42 -6.43 -18.70 -11.70
CA PHE A 42 -5.13 -19.11 -11.15
C PHE A 42 -5.18 -19.27 -9.63
N ILE A 43 -5.76 -18.31 -8.91
CA ILE A 43 -5.91 -18.38 -7.45
C ILE A 43 -6.79 -19.58 -7.05
N LEU A 44 -7.93 -19.79 -7.73
CA LEU A 44 -8.80 -20.95 -7.46
C LEU A 44 -8.07 -22.29 -7.65
N VAL A 45 -7.33 -22.42 -8.76
CA VAL A 45 -6.53 -23.63 -9.05
C VAL A 45 -5.43 -23.81 -8.00
N MET A 46 -4.71 -22.74 -7.64
CA MET A 46 -3.68 -22.80 -6.58
C MET A 46 -4.26 -23.17 -5.22
N THR A 47 -5.43 -22.64 -4.85
CA THR A 47 -6.09 -22.97 -3.58
C THR A 47 -6.52 -24.45 -3.56
N PHE A 48 -7.13 -24.94 -4.64
CA PHE A 48 -7.49 -26.35 -4.76
C PHE A 48 -6.25 -27.25 -4.70
N PHE A 49 -5.20 -26.90 -5.43
CA PHE A 49 -3.95 -27.64 -5.42
C PHE A 49 -3.26 -27.62 -4.04
N GLY A 50 -3.29 -26.49 -3.35
CA GLY A 50 -2.78 -26.35 -1.98
C GLY A 50 -3.54 -27.20 -0.97
N ALA A 51 -4.85 -27.39 -1.16
CA ALA A 51 -5.67 -28.24 -0.30
C ALA A 51 -5.41 -29.75 -0.49
N VAL A 52 -4.94 -30.17 -1.66
CA VAL A 52 -4.65 -31.58 -1.98
C VAL A 52 -3.20 -31.96 -1.67
N ARG A 53 -2.30 -30.99 -1.53
CA ARG A 53 -0.88 -31.22 -1.23
C ARG A 53 -0.64 -31.43 0.27
N SER A 54 0.53 -32.00 0.60
CA SER A 54 0.89 -32.24 1.99
C SER A 54 1.05 -30.93 2.76
N THR A 55 0.63 -30.95 4.03
CA THR A 55 0.75 -29.83 4.96
C THR A 55 2.16 -29.26 4.98
N THR A 56 3.21 -30.10 4.92
CA THR A 56 4.60 -29.68 4.88
C THR A 56 4.92 -28.78 3.69
N LEU A 57 4.46 -29.13 2.48
CA LEU A 57 4.70 -28.30 1.29
C LEU A 57 3.97 -26.95 1.40
N ALA A 58 2.76 -26.93 1.96
CA ALA A 58 1.99 -25.71 2.18
C ALA A 58 2.71 -24.77 3.16
N TRP A 59 3.24 -25.29 4.27
CA TRP A 59 4.04 -24.50 5.22
C TRP A 59 5.33 -23.99 4.60
N THR A 60 6.10 -24.84 3.89
CA THR A 60 7.35 -24.41 3.25
C THR A 60 7.13 -23.31 2.22
N LEU A 61 6.08 -23.40 1.40
CA LEU A 61 5.75 -22.36 0.43
C LEU A 61 5.29 -21.07 1.12
N GLY A 62 4.53 -21.20 2.22
CA GLY A 62 4.12 -20.07 3.06
C GLY A 62 5.33 -19.33 3.65
N ASP A 63 6.28 -20.05 4.23
CA ASP A 63 7.49 -19.46 4.83
C ASP A 63 8.33 -18.70 3.79
N ILE A 64 8.47 -19.26 2.57
CA ILE A 64 9.16 -18.59 1.46
C ILE A 64 8.41 -17.31 1.05
N GLY A 65 7.08 -17.36 0.96
CA GLY A 65 6.25 -16.20 0.61
C GLY A 65 6.36 -15.07 1.63
N VAL A 66 6.27 -15.39 2.92
CA VAL A 66 6.40 -14.42 4.02
C VAL A 66 7.84 -13.87 4.07
N GLY A 67 8.85 -14.72 3.88
CA GLY A 67 10.25 -14.31 3.83
C GLY A 67 10.54 -13.34 2.68
N LEU A 68 10.01 -13.61 1.48
CA LEU A 68 10.14 -12.72 0.32
C LEU A 68 9.44 -11.37 0.57
N MET A 69 8.23 -11.39 1.13
CA MET A 69 7.49 -10.18 1.46
C MET A 69 8.26 -9.32 2.48
N ALA A 70 8.83 -9.94 3.51
CA ALA A 70 9.66 -9.26 4.49
C ALA A 70 10.89 -8.62 3.84
N TRP A 71 11.59 -9.36 2.98
CA TRP A 71 12.77 -8.86 2.26
C TRP A 71 12.45 -7.65 1.38
N LEU A 72 11.37 -7.73 0.59
CA LEU A 72 10.94 -6.62 -0.27
C LEU A 72 10.58 -5.38 0.57
N ASN A 73 9.87 -5.57 1.68
CA ASN A 73 9.52 -4.46 2.59
C ASN A 73 10.76 -3.83 3.23
N ILE A 74 11.75 -4.63 3.66
CA ILE A 74 13.00 -4.10 4.22
C ILE A 74 13.74 -3.26 3.18
N ILE A 75 13.87 -3.75 1.94
CA ILE A 75 14.52 -3.00 0.86
C ILE A 75 13.75 -1.70 0.57
N ALA A 76 12.42 -1.76 0.50
CA ALA A 76 11.59 -0.57 0.30
C ALA A 76 11.79 0.45 1.44
N ILE A 77 11.78 0.01 2.70
CA ILE A 77 12.02 0.88 3.85
C ILE A 77 13.42 1.49 3.79
N LEU A 78 14.46 0.72 3.41
CA LEU A 78 15.81 1.24 3.29
C LEU A 78 15.90 2.31 2.18
N LEU A 79 15.26 2.11 1.04
CA LEU A 79 15.19 3.10 -0.03
C LEU A 79 14.40 4.34 0.37
N LEU A 80 13.28 4.17 1.09
CA LEU A 80 12.44 5.26 1.57
C LEU A 80 13.02 5.95 2.82
N SER A 81 13.95 5.33 3.53
CA SER A 81 14.45 5.81 4.83
C SER A 81 14.96 7.25 4.77
N LYS A 82 15.67 7.61 3.69
CA LYS A 82 16.19 8.98 3.49
C LYS A 82 15.05 9.99 3.37
N VAL A 83 14.06 9.71 2.54
CA VAL A 83 12.91 10.60 2.30
C VAL A 83 11.99 10.64 3.53
N GLY A 84 11.76 9.48 4.16
CA GLY A 84 10.95 9.36 5.37
C GLY A 84 11.55 10.12 6.55
N LEU A 85 12.86 9.99 6.79
CA LEU A 85 13.55 10.75 7.84
C LEU A 85 13.59 12.25 7.54
N ALA A 86 13.78 12.66 6.28
CA ALA A 86 13.70 14.06 5.89
C ALA A 86 12.31 14.65 6.14
N THR A 87 11.26 13.89 5.79
CA THR A 87 9.86 14.27 6.03
C THR A 87 9.57 14.39 7.53
N LEU A 88 10.05 13.44 8.33
CA LEU A 88 9.87 13.46 9.78
C LEU A 88 10.55 14.67 10.43
N LYS A 89 11.78 14.99 10.02
CA LYS A 89 12.50 16.18 10.53
C LYS A 89 11.79 17.48 10.16
N ASP A 90 11.27 17.57 8.93
CA ASP A 90 10.50 18.74 8.49
C ASP A 90 9.21 18.87 9.30
N TYR A 91 8.50 17.77 9.54
CA TYR A 91 7.32 17.72 10.41
C TYR A 91 7.63 18.16 11.84
N GLU A 92 8.71 17.66 12.45
CA GLU A 92 9.11 18.05 13.81
C GLU A 92 9.50 19.52 13.92
N ALA A 93 10.17 20.07 12.89
CA ALA A 93 10.51 21.49 12.83
C ALA A 93 9.24 22.36 12.72
N GLN A 94 8.28 21.96 11.88
CA GLN A 94 7.01 22.66 11.73
C GLN A 94 6.18 22.61 13.02
N ARG A 95 6.06 21.43 13.65
CA ARG A 95 5.30 21.24 14.91
C ARG A 95 5.72 22.19 16.03
N ARG A 96 6.98 22.65 16.05
CA ARG A 96 7.49 23.56 17.08
C ARG A 96 7.23 25.04 16.81
N ASN A 97 7.14 25.47 15.54
CA ASN A 97 7.23 26.88 15.18
C ASN A 97 6.16 27.38 14.17
N ALA A 98 5.37 26.51 13.54
CA ALA A 98 4.37 26.90 12.52
C ALA A 98 3.21 25.89 12.38
N GLY A 99 2.17 26.25 11.62
CA GLY A 99 1.16 25.29 11.17
C GLY A 99 1.80 24.14 10.39
N ILE A 100 1.22 22.94 10.49
CA ILE A 100 1.78 21.71 9.92
C ILE A 100 1.35 21.61 8.45
N TYR A 101 2.26 21.93 7.54
CA TYR A 101 2.06 21.92 6.09
C TYR A 101 3.10 21.03 5.40
N PHE A 102 2.68 19.93 4.79
CA PHE A 102 3.60 19.07 4.05
C PHE A 102 3.98 19.69 2.70
N ASP A 103 5.28 19.92 2.48
CA ASP A 103 5.83 20.39 1.21
C ASP A 103 6.67 19.29 0.53
N PRO A 104 6.12 18.65 -0.52
CA PRO A 104 6.83 17.58 -1.22
C PRO A 104 8.01 18.08 -2.06
N GLU A 105 7.98 19.31 -2.57
CA GLU A 105 9.03 19.86 -3.46
C GLU A 105 10.30 20.14 -2.66
N LYS A 106 10.14 20.67 -1.45
CA LYS A 106 11.24 20.90 -0.49
C LYS A 106 11.98 19.60 -0.13
N LEU A 107 11.30 18.46 -0.17
CA LEU A 107 11.82 17.14 0.16
C LEU A 107 12.28 16.33 -1.07
N GLY A 108 12.24 16.93 -2.26
CA GLY A 108 12.64 16.28 -3.52
C GLY A 108 11.66 15.19 -4.00
N ILE A 109 10.44 15.16 -3.49
CA ILE A 109 9.42 14.16 -3.80
C ILE A 109 8.69 14.57 -5.09
N LYS A 110 8.99 13.87 -6.19
CA LYS A 110 8.34 14.07 -7.49
C LYS A 110 6.97 13.38 -7.54
N ASN A 111 6.07 13.85 -8.41
CA ASN A 111 4.70 13.34 -8.60
C ASN A 111 3.73 13.53 -7.41
N ALA A 112 3.97 14.54 -6.57
CA ALA A 112 3.13 14.85 -5.40
C ALA A 112 2.29 16.14 -5.57
N GLY A 113 1.88 16.48 -6.80
CA GLY A 113 1.21 17.76 -7.11
C GLY A 113 -0.14 17.97 -6.42
N ILE A 114 -0.79 16.92 -5.91
CA ILE A 114 -2.00 17.06 -5.09
C ILE A 114 -1.69 17.76 -3.75
N TRP A 115 -0.53 17.50 -3.16
CA TRP A 115 -0.15 18.06 -1.87
C TRP A 115 0.09 19.56 -1.91
N THR A 116 0.54 20.10 -3.05
CA THR A 116 0.66 21.56 -3.22
C THR A 116 -0.71 22.24 -3.23
N THR A 117 -1.73 21.56 -3.78
CA THR A 117 -3.12 22.04 -3.74
C THR A 117 -3.69 22.00 -2.33
N ILE A 118 -3.48 20.90 -1.62
CA ILE A 118 -3.92 20.73 -0.23
C ILE A 118 -3.28 21.79 0.68
N ARG A 119 -1.97 22.01 0.55
CA ARG A 119 -1.24 23.03 1.31
C ARG A 119 -1.84 24.43 1.14
N LYS A 120 -2.06 24.86 -0.10
CA LYS A 120 -2.63 26.20 -0.39
C LYS A 120 -4.00 26.41 0.26
N ARG A 121 -4.83 25.36 0.32
CA ARG A 121 -6.13 25.44 0.98
C ARG A 121 -5.99 25.66 2.48
N TYR A 122 -5.15 24.88 3.16
CA TYR A 122 -4.94 25.05 4.59
C TYR A 122 -4.28 26.41 4.92
N GLU A 123 -3.34 26.89 4.10
CA GLU A 123 -2.73 28.22 4.29
C GLU A 123 -3.76 29.36 4.19
N ALA A 124 -4.77 29.22 3.31
CA ALA A 124 -5.87 30.16 3.20
C ALA A 124 -6.82 30.12 4.41
N GLU A 125 -7.20 28.92 4.86
CA GLU A 125 -8.03 28.72 6.07
C GLU A 125 -7.36 29.30 7.33
N ASP A 126 -6.05 29.10 7.51
CA ASP A 126 -5.27 29.66 8.62
C ASP A 126 -5.09 31.19 8.55
N ALA A 127 -5.08 31.77 7.35
CA ALA A 127 -4.99 33.22 7.15
C ALA A 127 -6.33 33.92 7.42
N GLU A 128 -7.44 33.25 7.15
CA GLU A 128 -8.79 33.72 7.49
C GLU A 128 -9.04 33.64 9.01
N SER A 129 -8.63 32.56 9.67
CA SER A 129 -8.80 32.40 11.12
C SER A 129 -8.01 33.42 11.97
N ARG A 130 -6.86 33.91 11.47
CA ARG A 130 -6.08 34.96 12.15
C ARG A 130 -6.62 36.39 11.95
N LYS A 131 -7.55 36.59 11.00
CA LYS A 131 -8.17 37.91 10.74
C LYS A 131 -9.51 38.08 11.46
N SER A 132 -10.11 37.01 11.96
CA SER A 132 -11.29 37.01 12.83
C SER A 132 -10.89 37.16 14.30
#